data_AF-A0A9W7SZX8-F1
#
_entry.id   AF-A0A9W7SZX8-F1
#
_cell.length_a   1.000
_cell.length_b   1.000
_cell.length_c   1.000
_cell.angle_alpha   90.00
_cell.angle_beta   90.00
_cell.angle_gamma   90.00
#
_symmetry.space_group_name_H-M   'P 1'
#
loop_
_entity.id
_entity.type
_entity.pdbx_description
1 polymer ?
#
loop_
_entity_poly.entity_id
_entity_poly.type
_entity_poly.pdbx_seq_one_letter_code
_entity_poly.pdbx_strand_id
1 'polypeptide(L)'
;MDTCRKVQELLTHRTASDKYWLARGKSSKSYHQVRFFLRLQQLLCLHTSQSTTQDPIPAPSLHPTSSAAGLKLHSVGKKLQDVQAPAVVLDAAVIKRNCKLLLDAARSLDIGFHAHVKTHKTTEITKLQVGEGQTAVKLVASTISEIENLLPWLLECKAHGRNVDIAYGIPIAPSFIPRLASVARVLGPDSIGVFVDHPDHIKLFDDVPEEQ
;
A
#
# COMPACT_ATOMS: atom_id res chain seq x y z
N MET A 1 -5.83 29.88 21.30
CA MET A 1 -4.42 30.26 21.01
C MET A 1 -3.39 29.52 21.88
N ASP A 2 -3.77 28.51 22.69
CA ASP A 2 -2.83 27.84 23.62
C ASP A 2 -2.41 26.41 23.25
N THR A 3 -2.91 25.83 22.16
CA THR A 3 -2.53 24.47 21.73
C THR A 3 -1.30 24.47 20.82
N CYS A 4 -1.13 25.49 19.96
CA CYS A 4 0.03 25.58 19.06
C CYS A 4 1.35 25.88 19.77
N ARG A 5 1.32 26.55 20.94
CA ARG A 5 2.54 26.90 21.69
C ARG A 5 3.19 25.67 22.35
N LYS A 6 2.36 24.73 22.80
CA LYS A 6 2.83 23.47 23.43
C LYS A 6 3.47 22.48 22.44
N VAL A 7 3.08 22.52 21.17
CA VAL A 7 3.71 21.69 20.12
C VAL A 7 5.09 22.25 19.75
N GLN A 8 5.27 23.58 19.81
CA GLN A 8 6.54 24.22 19.49
C GLN A 8 7.61 24.07 20.59
N GLU A 9 7.20 24.09 21.88
CA GLU A 9 8.09 23.86 23.03
C GLU A 9 8.58 22.42 23.16
N LEU A 10 7.79 21.42 22.74
CA LEU A 10 8.21 20.00 22.75
C LEU A 10 9.26 19.68 21.67
N LEU A 11 9.43 20.53 20.66
CA LEU A 11 10.36 20.34 19.55
C LEU A 11 11.70 21.07 19.74
N THR A 12 11.83 21.98 20.71
CA THR A 12 13.04 22.80 20.89
C THR A 12 14.03 22.26 21.93
N HIS A 13 13.65 21.25 22.73
CA HIS A 13 14.53 20.66 23.74
C HIS A 13 14.54 19.13 23.71
N ARG A 14 15.17 18.50 22.69
CA ARG A 14 15.77 17.15 22.84
C ARG A 14 17.01 16.98 21.95
N THR A 15 18.09 16.56 22.57
CA THR A 15 19.40 16.25 21.99
C THR A 15 19.39 14.95 21.17
N ALA A 16 20.37 14.84 20.28
CA ALA A 16 20.40 13.97 19.09
C ALA A 16 20.70 12.47 19.31
N SER A 17 20.07 11.76 20.26
CA SER A 17 20.41 10.33 20.47
C SER A 17 19.27 9.34 20.75
N ASP A 18 18.01 9.76 20.86
CA ASP A 18 16.91 8.85 21.23
C ASP A 18 15.86 8.65 20.11
N LYS A 19 16.23 7.98 19.01
CA LYS A 19 15.26 7.51 18.00
C LYS A 19 15.41 6.04 17.64
N TYR A 20 15.71 5.21 18.65
CA TYR A 20 15.51 3.76 18.56
C TYR A 20 14.14 3.40 19.10
N TRP A 21 13.30 2.93 18.18
CA TRP A 21 12.34 1.84 18.36
C TRP A 21 12.27 1.25 19.77
N LEU A 22 11.21 1.56 20.52
CA LEU A 22 10.90 0.87 21.77
C LEU A 22 9.54 0.19 21.67
N ALA A 23 9.62 -1.13 21.55
CA ALA A 23 8.53 -2.05 21.82
C ALA A 23 8.41 -2.35 23.32
N ARG A 24 7.17 -2.54 23.75
CA ARG A 24 6.65 -3.24 24.96
C ARG A 24 6.87 -2.64 26.36
N GLY A 25 5.74 -2.44 27.06
CA GLY A 25 5.65 -2.40 28.51
C GLY A 25 4.20 -2.30 29.00
N LYS A 26 3.72 -3.34 29.68
CA LYS A 26 2.37 -3.53 30.26
C LYS A 26 1.99 -2.46 31.30
N SER A 27 0.71 -2.09 31.39
CA SER A 27 -0.07 -2.16 32.66
C SER A 27 -1.50 -1.59 32.50
N SER A 28 -2.48 -2.44 32.81
CA SER A 28 -3.75 -2.18 33.50
C SER A 28 -4.43 -0.82 33.34
N LYS A 29 -5.59 -0.81 32.67
CA LYS A 29 -6.82 -0.22 33.21
C LYS A 29 -8.05 -0.78 32.50
N SER A 30 -8.93 -1.30 33.34
CA SER A 30 -10.21 -1.94 33.04
C SER A 30 -11.20 -0.96 32.40
N TYR A 31 -11.80 -1.33 31.27
CA TYR A 31 -13.09 -0.78 30.85
C TYR A 31 -14.01 -1.91 30.39
N HIS A 32 -15.26 -1.77 30.84
CA HIS A 32 -16.24 -2.82 30.97
C HIS A 32 -16.70 -3.39 29.63
N GLN A 33 -16.84 -4.72 29.61
CA GLN A 33 -17.69 -5.47 28.71
C GLN A 33 -19.12 -4.92 28.74
N VAL A 34 -19.63 -4.48 27.58
CA VAL A 34 -21.07 -4.44 27.35
C VAL A 34 -21.32 -5.06 25.98
N ARG A 35 -21.64 -6.35 26.01
CA ARG A 35 -22.28 -7.07 24.91
C ARG A 35 -23.72 -6.57 24.81
N PHE A 36 -24.12 -6.03 23.67
CA PHE A 36 -25.52 -6.01 23.27
C PHE A 36 -25.66 -6.72 21.93
N PHE A 37 -26.25 -7.92 22.03
CA PHE A 37 -26.66 -8.77 20.94
C PHE A 37 -28.17 -8.53 20.79
N LEU A 38 -28.62 -8.01 19.65
CA LEU A 38 -30.04 -8.00 19.31
C LEU A 38 -30.19 -8.32 17.82
N ARG A 39 -30.62 -9.56 17.58
CA ARG A 39 -31.27 -10.00 16.34
C ARG A 39 -32.57 -9.20 16.19
N LEU A 40 -32.81 -8.67 14.99
CA LEU A 40 -34.17 -8.57 14.46
C LEU A 40 -34.18 -8.99 13.00
N GLN A 41 -35.13 -9.85 12.68
CA GLN A 41 -35.30 -10.55 11.41
C GLN A 41 -36.26 -9.76 10.51
N GLN A 42 -35.92 -9.70 9.23
CA GLN A 42 -36.77 -9.55 8.03
C GLN A 42 -37.81 -8.42 7.96
N LEU A 43 -37.69 -7.59 6.91
CA LEU A 43 -38.79 -7.43 5.95
C LEU A 43 -38.22 -7.14 4.54
N LEU A 44 -38.61 -7.99 3.58
CA LEU A 44 -38.52 -7.70 2.14
C LEU A 44 -39.40 -6.50 1.82
N CYS A 45 -38.87 -5.51 1.12
CA CYS A 45 -39.68 -4.70 0.22
C CYS A 45 -38.90 -4.49 -1.08
N LEU A 46 -39.36 -5.19 -2.12
CA LEU A 46 -38.99 -4.95 -3.50
C LEU A 46 -39.45 -3.54 -3.88
N HIS A 47 -38.52 -2.66 -4.22
CA HIS A 47 -38.79 -1.55 -5.13
C HIS A 47 -37.80 -1.65 -6.28
N THR A 48 -38.28 -2.22 -7.38
CA THR A 48 -37.73 -2.05 -8.71
C THR A 48 -37.87 -0.58 -9.08
N SER A 49 -36.76 0.15 -9.09
CA SER A 49 -36.64 1.39 -9.85
C SER A 49 -35.50 1.18 -10.84
N GLN A 50 -35.88 0.80 -12.06
CA GLN A 50 -35.02 0.89 -13.23
C GLN A 50 -34.84 2.37 -13.57
N SER A 51 -33.83 3.00 -12.98
CA SER A 51 -33.21 4.18 -13.57
C SER A 51 -31.96 3.69 -14.31
N THR A 52 -32.01 3.74 -15.64
CA THR A 52 -30.90 3.43 -16.54
C THR A 52 -29.64 4.20 -16.14
N THR A 53 -28.78 3.58 -15.35
CA THR A 53 -27.39 3.98 -15.23
C THR A 53 -26.74 3.65 -16.57
N GLN A 54 -26.42 4.67 -17.36
CA GLN A 54 -25.37 4.51 -18.35
C GLN A 54 -24.12 4.11 -17.56
N ASP A 55 -23.79 2.81 -17.62
CA ASP A 55 -22.55 2.31 -17.07
C ASP A 55 -21.41 3.16 -17.66
N PRO A 56 -20.56 3.79 -16.83
CA PRO A 56 -19.40 4.48 -17.35
C PRO A 56 -18.59 3.45 -18.13
N ILE A 57 -18.38 3.71 -19.43
CA ILE A 57 -17.60 2.84 -20.32
C ILE A 57 -16.28 2.52 -19.60
N PRO A 58 -16.04 1.27 -19.17
CA PRO A 58 -14.79 0.95 -18.53
C PRO A 58 -13.69 1.04 -19.60
N ALA A 59 -12.75 1.97 -19.45
CA ALA A 59 -11.47 1.81 -20.13
C ALA A 59 -10.84 0.51 -19.62
N PRO A 60 -10.64 -0.49 -20.50
CA PRO A 60 -9.54 -0.44 -21.46
C PRO A 60 -9.92 -1.02 -22.84
N SER A 61 -10.99 -0.55 -23.50
CA SER A 61 -11.46 -1.17 -24.75
C SER A 61 -10.52 -0.96 -25.96
N LEU A 62 -9.71 0.10 -25.95
CA LEU A 62 -8.80 0.39 -27.06
C LEU A 62 -7.54 -0.49 -27.07
N HIS A 63 -7.11 -0.98 -25.89
CA HIS A 63 -5.94 -1.83 -25.73
C HIS A 63 -6.15 -2.83 -24.58
N PRO A 64 -6.80 -3.99 -24.84
CA PRO A 64 -6.97 -5.00 -23.81
C PRO A 64 -5.61 -5.53 -23.36
N THR A 65 -5.40 -5.61 -22.05
CA THR A 65 -4.18 -6.20 -21.49
C THR A 65 -4.19 -7.71 -21.75
N SER A 66 -3.08 -8.24 -22.27
CA SER A 66 -2.96 -9.69 -22.48
C SER A 66 -2.97 -10.43 -21.15
N SER A 67 -3.59 -11.61 -21.12
CA SER A 67 -3.54 -12.47 -19.93
C SER A 67 -2.10 -12.95 -19.67
N ALA A 68 -1.76 -13.18 -18.40
CA ALA A 68 -0.45 -13.70 -18.04
C ALA A 68 -0.15 -15.07 -18.71
N ALA A 69 -1.16 -15.91 -18.90
CA ALA A 69 -1.02 -17.18 -19.61
C ALA A 69 -0.72 -16.99 -21.10
N GLY A 70 -1.40 -16.05 -21.76
CA GLY A 70 -1.15 -15.72 -23.17
C GLY A 70 0.26 -15.16 -23.40
N LEU A 71 0.72 -14.28 -22.50
CA LEU A 71 2.08 -13.73 -22.55
C LEU A 71 3.15 -14.82 -22.36
N LYS A 72 2.92 -15.76 -21.43
CA LYS A 72 3.83 -16.90 -21.23
C LYS A 72 3.92 -17.78 -22.47
N LEU A 73 2.78 -18.14 -23.06
CA LEU A 73 2.74 -18.97 -24.27
C LEU A 73 3.45 -18.30 -25.44
N HIS A 74 3.32 -16.98 -25.58
CA HIS A 74 3.96 -16.22 -26.65
C HIS A 74 5.48 -16.09 -26.48
N SER A 75 5.95 -15.83 -25.24
CA SER A 75 7.31 -15.34 -25.00
C SER A 75 8.26 -16.33 -24.31
N VAL A 76 7.76 -17.34 -23.60
CA VAL A 76 8.62 -18.30 -22.90
C VAL A 76 9.30 -19.23 -23.90
N GLY A 77 10.62 -19.42 -23.76
CA GLY A 77 11.43 -20.30 -24.62
C GLY A 77 11.88 -19.67 -25.94
N LYS A 78 11.42 -18.45 -26.27
CA LYS A 78 11.91 -17.68 -27.43
C LYS A 78 13.32 -17.17 -27.17
N LYS A 79 14.15 -17.08 -28.23
CA LYS A 79 15.43 -16.38 -28.14
C LYS A 79 15.19 -14.88 -28.22
N LEU A 80 16.15 -14.10 -27.71
CA LEU A 80 16.06 -12.63 -27.72
C LEU A 80 15.83 -12.04 -29.12
N GLN A 81 16.49 -12.63 -30.13
CA GLN A 81 16.35 -12.24 -31.54
C GLN A 81 14.95 -12.51 -32.12
N ASP A 82 14.15 -13.39 -31.50
CA ASP A 82 12.81 -13.75 -31.97
C ASP A 82 11.74 -12.81 -31.40
N VAL A 83 12.12 -11.92 -30.47
CA VAL A 83 11.21 -10.96 -29.83
C VAL A 83 10.97 -9.79 -30.78
N GLN A 84 9.69 -9.49 -31.07
CA GLN A 84 9.31 -8.37 -31.92
C GLN A 84 9.73 -7.04 -31.30
N ALA A 85 10.56 -6.27 -32.01
CA ALA A 85 10.97 -4.94 -31.59
C ALA A 85 9.90 -3.89 -31.97
N PRO A 86 9.73 -2.80 -31.19
CA PRO A 86 10.47 -2.48 -29.97
C PRO A 86 10.03 -3.32 -28.76
N ALA A 87 10.99 -3.82 -27.99
CA ALA A 87 10.73 -4.58 -26.77
C ALA A 87 11.65 -4.11 -25.63
N VAL A 88 11.07 -3.98 -24.44
CA VAL A 88 11.84 -3.78 -23.20
C VAL A 88 12.28 -5.15 -22.70
N VAL A 89 13.59 -5.36 -22.63
CA VAL A 89 14.19 -6.63 -22.25
C VAL A 89 14.84 -6.47 -20.88
N LEU A 90 14.48 -7.36 -19.96
CA LEU A 90 14.96 -7.33 -18.59
C LEU A 90 15.75 -8.61 -18.29
N ASP A 91 17.01 -8.45 -17.88
CA ASP A 91 17.80 -9.57 -17.38
C ASP A 91 17.41 -9.89 -15.94
N ALA A 92 16.70 -11.00 -15.77
CA ALA A 92 16.23 -11.46 -14.47
C ALA A 92 17.38 -11.77 -13.49
N ALA A 93 18.54 -12.24 -13.97
CA ALA A 93 19.69 -12.52 -13.11
C ALA A 93 20.30 -11.20 -12.58
N VAL A 94 20.40 -10.19 -13.42
CA VAL A 94 20.86 -8.85 -13.01
C VAL A 94 19.89 -8.22 -12.01
N ILE A 95 18.58 -8.29 -12.25
CA ILE A 95 17.57 -7.75 -11.31
C ILE A 95 17.70 -8.44 -9.95
N LYS A 96 17.78 -9.78 -9.91
CA LYS A 96 17.94 -10.54 -8.67
C LYS A 96 19.23 -10.16 -7.94
N ARG A 97 20.35 -10.05 -8.66
CA ARG A 97 21.64 -9.62 -8.10
C ARG A 97 21.53 -8.23 -7.49
N ASN A 98 20.93 -7.27 -8.21
CA ASN A 98 20.81 -5.89 -7.75
C ASN A 98 19.91 -5.77 -6.51
N CYS A 99 18.77 -6.47 -6.49
CA CYS A 99 17.89 -6.49 -5.32
C CYS A 99 18.60 -7.11 -4.11
N LYS A 100 19.33 -8.21 -4.31
CA LYS A 100 20.13 -8.83 -3.25
C LYS A 100 21.18 -7.86 -2.69
N LEU A 101 21.97 -7.22 -3.54
CA LEU A 101 23.00 -6.28 -3.10
C LEU A 101 22.42 -5.13 -2.27
N LEU A 102 21.26 -4.60 -2.66
CA LEU A 102 20.59 -3.53 -1.94
C LEU A 102 20.08 -3.98 -0.57
N LEU A 103 19.46 -5.17 -0.50
CA LEU A 103 19.00 -5.75 0.75
C LEU A 103 20.16 -6.11 1.69
N ASP A 104 21.27 -6.63 1.13
CA ASP A 104 22.48 -6.96 1.89
C ASP A 104 23.11 -5.69 2.47
N ALA A 105 23.18 -4.61 1.68
CA ALA A 105 23.68 -3.31 2.12
C ALA A 105 22.80 -2.67 3.20
N ALA A 106 21.47 -2.71 3.05
CA ALA A 106 20.54 -2.22 4.06
C ALA A 106 20.72 -2.96 5.40
N ARG A 107 20.91 -4.29 5.34
CA ARG A 107 21.21 -5.10 6.53
C ARG A 107 22.56 -4.77 7.15
N SER A 108 23.61 -4.59 6.33
CA SER A 108 24.95 -4.26 6.85
C SER A 108 25.02 -2.90 7.53
N LEU A 109 24.14 -1.97 7.12
CA LEU A 109 24.03 -0.62 7.67
C LEU A 109 23.01 -0.51 8.81
N ASP A 110 22.30 -1.59 9.14
CA ASP A 110 21.20 -1.61 10.13
C ASP A 110 20.11 -0.55 9.86
N ILE A 111 19.72 -0.40 8.59
CA ILE A 111 18.67 0.54 8.17
C ILE A 111 17.46 -0.19 7.61
N GLY A 112 16.28 0.42 7.82
CA GLY A 112 15.08 0.02 7.12
C GLY A 112 15.17 0.35 5.63
N PHE A 113 14.67 -0.55 4.79
CA PHE A 113 14.58 -0.33 3.35
C PHE A 113 13.12 -0.37 2.90
N HIS A 114 12.67 0.68 2.21
CA HIS A 114 11.37 0.72 1.56
C HIS A 114 11.58 0.64 0.05
N ALA A 115 11.08 -0.43 -0.57
CA ALA A 115 11.24 -0.64 -2.00
C ALA A 115 10.30 0.29 -2.78
N HIS A 116 10.86 1.12 -3.66
CA HIS A 116 10.08 2.02 -4.48
C HIS A 116 9.67 1.35 -5.81
N VAL A 117 8.35 1.27 -6.03
CA VAL A 117 7.71 0.55 -7.15
C VAL A 117 7.75 1.33 -8.48
N LYS A 118 7.92 2.66 -8.41
CA LYS A 118 7.70 3.59 -9.55
C LYS A 118 8.46 3.22 -10.82
N THR A 119 9.68 2.69 -10.68
CA THR A 119 10.56 2.40 -11.82
C THR A 119 10.04 1.27 -12.70
N HIS A 120 9.49 0.21 -12.09
CA HIS A 120 9.08 -0.99 -12.84
C HIS A 120 7.57 -1.20 -12.86
N LYS A 121 6.83 -0.75 -11.83
CA LYS A 121 5.36 -0.85 -11.74
C LYS A 121 4.81 -2.27 -11.93
N THR A 122 5.59 -3.27 -11.57
CA THR A 122 5.24 -4.70 -11.66
C THR A 122 5.29 -5.40 -10.32
N THR A 123 4.35 -6.30 -10.08
CA THR A 123 4.29 -7.11 -8.85
C THR A 123 5.48 -8.07 -8.78
N GLU A 124 5.92 -8.61 -9.91
CA GLU A 124 7.03 -9.57 -10.00
C GLU A 124 8.34 -8.98 -9.51
N ILE A 125 8.71 -7.77 -9.96
CA ILE A 125 9.94 -7.11 -9.51
C ILE A 125 9.78 -6.56 -8.09
N THR A 126 8.56 -6.15 -7.69
CA THR A 126 8.29 -5.76 -6.29
C THR A 126 8.62 -6.90 -5.33
N LYS A 127 8.22 -8.15 -5.66
CA LYS A 127 8.54 -9.35 -4.88
C LYS A 127 10.06 -9.52 -4.73
N LEU A 128 10.83 -9.30 -5.80
CA LEU A 128 12.29 -9.39 -5.77
C LEU A 128 12.94 -8.29 -4.93
N GLN A 129 12.45 -7.04 -5.01
CA GLN A 129 12.98 -5.93 -4.23
C GLN A 129 12.72 -6.08 -2.73
N VAL A 130 11.54 -6.59 -2.35
CA VAL A 130 11.22 -6.88 -0.95
C VAL A 130 12.03 -8.07 -0.45
N GLY A 131 12.33 -9.04 -1.32
CA GLY A 131 13.08 -10.23 -0.99
C GLY A 131 12.23 -11.31 -0.32
N GLU A 132 12.68 -12.56 -0.47
CA GLU A 132 12.08 -13.72 0.18
C GLU A 132 12.48 -13.79 1.65
N GLY A 133 11.57 -14.27 2.51
CA GLY A 133 11.85 -14.48 3.95
C GLY A 133 11.74 -13.25 4.85
N GLN A 134 11.51 -12.05 4.31
CA GLN A 134 11.30 -10.85 5.12
C GLN A 134 9.90 -10.84 5.76
N THR A 135 9.84 -10.66 7.08
CA THR A 135 8.59 -10.58 7.84
C THR A 135 7.79 -9.30 7.56
N ALA A 136 8.46 -8.24 7.09
CA ALA A 136 7.84 -6.97 6.72
C ALA A 136 7.93 -6.71 5.20
N VAL A 137 6.85 -6.16 4.64
CA VAL A 137 6.73 -5.67 3.28
C VAL A 137 6.64 -4.14 3.37
N LYS A 138 7.74 -3.45 3.05
CA LYS A 138 7.84 -1.99 3.13
C LYS A 138 8.01 -1.40 1.74
N LEU A 139 7.06 -0.58 1.30
CA LEU A 139 6.97 -0.12 -0.08
C LEU A 139 6.75 1.39 -0.17
N VAL A 140 7.14 1.96 -1.31
CA VAL A 140 6.75 3.32 -1.73
C VAL A 140 6.17 3.27 -3.14
N ALA A 141 5.00 3.85 -3.31
CA ALA A 141 4.33 4.00 -4.61
C ALA A 141 4.14 5.49 -4.93
N SER A 142 4.17 5.83 -6.22
CA SER A 142 4.00 7.20 -6.71
C SER A 142 2.59 7.49 -7.22
N THR A 143 1.76 6.46 -7.41
CA THR A 143 0.37 6.60 -7.81
C THR A 143 -0.52 5.63 -7.01
N ILE A 144 -1.80 5.95 -6.86
CA ILE A 144 -2.75 5.04 -6.19
C ILE A 144 -2.94 3.76 -7.02
N SER A 145 -2.91 3.86 -8.34
CA SER A 145 -3.04 2.69 -9.22
C SER A 145 -1.87 1.71 -9.06
N GLU A 146 -0.66 2.17 -8.73
CA GLU A 146 0.44 1.29 -8.35
C GLU A 146 0.13 0.51 -7.05
N ILE A 147 -0.49 1.16 -6.06
CA ILE A 147 -0.91 0.54 -4.79
C ILE A 147 -2.03 -0.48 -5.04
N GLU A 148 -3.07 -0.09 -5.78
CA GLU A 148 -4.21 -0.94 -6.13
C GLU A 148 -3.77 -2.19 -6.92
N ASN A 149 -2.82 -2.04 -7.85
CA ASN A 149 -2.27 -3.16 -8.60
C ASN A 149 -1.53 -4.17 -7.72
N LEU A 150 -0.91 -3.71 -6.62
CA LEU A 150 -0.23 -4.58 -5.66
C LEU A 150 -1.18 -5.21 -4.63
N LEU A 151 -2.39 -4.68 -4.47
CA LEU A 151 -3.34 -5.08 -3.42
C LEU A 151 -3.56 -6.60 -3.31
N PRO A 152 -3.79 -7.36 -4.40
CA PRO A 152 -3.96 -8.81 -4.29
C PRO A 152 -2.76 -9.50 -3.63
N TRP A 153 -1.55 -9.12 -4.02
CA TRP A 153 -0.33 -9.68 -3.46
C TRP A 153 -0.06 -9.21 -2.02
N LEU A 154 -0.43 -7.97 -1.68
CA LEU A 154 -0.32 -7.47 -0.31
C LEU A 154 -1.26 -8.23 0.64
N LEU A 155 -2.47 -8.54 0.19
CA LEU A 155 -3.41 -9.40 0.92
C LEU A 155 -2.86 -10.81 1.12
N GLU A 156 -2.24 -11.40 0.10
CA GLU A 156 -1.52 -12.67 0.24
C GLU A 156 -0.41 -12.56 1.30
N CYS A 157 0.38 -11.49 1.28
CA CYS A 157 1.45 -11.29 2.28
C CYS A 157 0.87 -11.23 3.70
N LYS A 158 -0.23 -10.50 3.90
CA LYS A 158 -0.94 -10.45 5.19
C LYS A 158 -1.47 -11.82 5.62
N ALA A 159 -2.06 -12.59 4.71
CA ALA A 159 -2.56 -13.93 4.99
C ALA A 159 -1.43 -14.88 5.44
N HIS A 160 -0.21 -14.67 4.96
CA HIS A 160 1.00 -15.37 5.41
C HIS A 160 1.64 -14.76 6.67
N GLY A 161 0.95 -13.85 7.37
CA GLY A 161 1.42 -13.25 8.63
C GLY A 161 2.52 -12.20 8.46
N ARG A 162 2.70 -11.63 7.25
CA ARG A 162 3.66 -10.55 7.01
C ARG A 162 3.02 -9.20 7.31
N ASN A 163 3.77 -8.31 7.93
CA ASN A 163 3.36 -6.92 8.13
C ASN A 163 3.51 -6.16 6.81
N VAL A 164 2.47 -5.43 6.39
CA VAL A 164 2.47 -4.63 5.17
C VAL A 164 2.44 -3.16 5.54
N ASP A 165 3.33 -2.38 4.94
CA ASP A 165 3.43 -0.92 5.05
C ASP A 165 3.77 -0.37 3.66
N ILE A 166 2.82 0.34 3.03
CA ILE A 166 3.02 0.98 1.74
C ILE A 166 2.71 2.48 1.83
N ALA A 167 3.72 3.29 1.51
CA ALA A 167 3.61 4.74 1.52
C ALA A 167 3.23 5.28 0.12
N TYR A 168 2.24 6.17 0.08
CA TYR A 168 2.00 7.05 -1.06
C TYR A 168 3.01 8.20 -1.05
N GLY A 169 4.04 8.11 -1.90
CA GLY A 169 5.25 8.93 -1.87
C GLY A 169 5.13 10.33 -2.50
N ILE A 170 3.92 10.89 -2.59
CA ILE A 170 3.65 12.24 -3.10
C ILE A 170 2.70 12.93 -2.11
N PRO A 171 2.79 14.26 -1.92
CA PRO A 171 1.82 15.00 -1.11
C PRO A 171 0.37 14.64 -1.42
N ILE A 172 -0.39 14.33 -0.38
CA ILE A 172 -1.77 13.88 -0.52
C ILE A 172 -2.67 14.99 -1.07
N ALA A 173 -3.55 14.64 -2.01
CA ALA A 173 -4.61 15.51 -2.49
C ALA A 173 -5.98 15.02 -1.98
N PRO A 174 -6.97 15.92 -1.73
CA PRO A 174 -8.28 15.52 -1.21
C PRO A 174 -8.99 14.46 -2.04
N SER A 175 -8.87 14.52 -3.37
CA SER A 175 -9.49 13.58 -4.31
C SER A 175 -8.97 12.14 -4.21
N PHE A 176 -7.81 11.94 -3.57
CA PHE A 176 -7.16 10.63 -3.44
C PHE A 176 -7.54 9.89 -2.16
N ILE A 177 -8.06 10.62 -1.16
CA ILE A 177 -8.37 10.10 0.17
C ILE A 177 -9.41 8.97 0.11
N PRO A 178 -10.54 9.07 -0.62
CA PRO A 178 -11.52 7.97 -0.65
C PRO A 178 -10.96 6.65 -1.20
N ARG A 179 -10.06 6.74 -2.20
CA ARG A 179 -9.42 5.56 -2.80
C ARG A 179 -8.40 4.94 -1.85
N LEU A 180 -7.53 5.75 -1.24
CA LEU A 180 -6.57 5.28 -0.24
C LEU A 180 -7.25 4.72 1.01
N ALA A 181 -8.33 5.35 1.48
CA ALA A 181 -9.13 4.84 2.59
C ALA A 181 -9.74 3.47 2.28
N SER A 182 -10.21 3.24 1.05
CA SER A 182 -10.71 1.94 0.61
C SER A 182 -9.61 0.86 0.65
N VAL A 183 -8.40 1.19 0.20
CA VAL A 183 -7.26 0.29 0.31
C VAL A 183 -6.87 0.02 1.77
N ALA A 184 -6.82 1.07 2.59
CA ALA A 184 -6.49 0.97 4.02
C ALA A 184 -7.48 0.10 4.78
N ARG A 185 -8.80 0.20 4.50
CA ARG A 185 -9.82 -0.67 5.08
C ARG A 185 -9.57 -2.15 4.77
N VAL A 186 -9.21 -2.45 3.52
CA VAL A 186 -8.92 -3.82 3.08
C VAL A 186 -7.61 -4.34 3.68
N LEU A 187 -6.57 -3.50 3.72
CA LEU A 187 -5.26 -3.86 4.28
C LEU A 187 -5.17 -3.70 5.80
N GLY A 188 -6.19 -3.18 6.47
CA GLY A 188 -6.22 -2.98 7.92
C GLY A 188 -5.33 -1.84 8.43
N PRO A 189 -5.26 -1.65 9.76
CA PRO A 189 -4.52 -0.55 10.38
C PRO A 189 -3.02 -0.63 10.09
N ASP A 190 -2.35 0.53 10.16
CA ASP A 190 -0.90 0.70 9.97
C ASP A 190 -0.34 0.26 8.61
N SER A 191 -1.22 0.08 7.61
CA SER A 191 -0.84 -0.45 6.29
C SER A 191 -0.53 0.59 5.22
N ILE A 192 -1.08 1.81 5.37
CA ILE A 192 -0.95 2.89 4.39
C ILE A 192 -0.31 4.11 5.03
N GLY A 193 0.85 4.51 4.49
CA GLY A 193 1.49 5.80 4.80
C GLY A 193 1.14 6.86 3.76
N VAL A 194 1.03 8.11 4.18
CA VAL A 194 0.78 9.26 3.31
C VAL A 194 1.83 10.35 3.57
N PHE A 195 2.25 11.05 2.52
CA PHE A 195 3.12 12.21 2.65
C PHE A 195 2.30 13.48 2.85
N VAL A 196 2.68 14.25 3.85
CA VAL A 196 2.10 15.55 4.20
C VAL A 196 3.22 16.57 4.27
N ASP A 197 3.09 17.65 3.53
CA ASP A 197 4.01 18.78 3.47
C ASP A 197 3.37 20.10 3.94
N HIS A 198 2.03 20.15 4.08
CA HIS A 198 1.29 21.29 4.60
C HIS A 198 0.35 20.88 5.75
N PRO A 199 0.26 21.66 6.85
CA PRO A 199 -0.60 21.32 8.00
C PRO A 199 -2.09 21.18 7.64
N ASP A 200 -2.57 21.88 6.60
CA ASP A 200 -3.96 21.73 6.14
C ASP A 200 -4.26 20.35 5.57
N HIS A 201 -3.26 19.58 5.11
CA HIS A 201 -3.50 18.21 4.66
C HIS A 201 -3.96 17.29 5.80
N ILE A 202 -3.61 17.61 7.06
CA ILE A 202 -4.07 16.84 8.23
C ILE A 202 -5.59 16.94 8.36
N LYS A 203 -6.16 18.13 8.10
CA LYS A 203 -7.61 18.38 8.18
C LYS A 203 -8.41 17.56 7.18
N LEU A 204 -7.77 17.13 6.08
CA LEU A 204 -8.42 16.30 5.07
C LEU A 204 -8.78 14.90 5.58
N PHE A 205 -8.18 14.47 6.68
CA PHE A 205 -8.45 13.17 7.30
C PHE A 205 -9.59 13.23 8.34
N ASP A 206 -9.97 14.43 8.81
CA ASP A 206 -11.07 14.61 9.78
C ASP A 206 -12.43 14.19 9.18
N ASP A 207 -12.58 14.35 7.86
CA ASP A 207 -13.80 14.01 7.12
C ASP A 207 -13.87 12.54 6.66
N VAL A 208 -12.83 11.74 6.93
CA VAL A 208 -12.83 10.32 6.60
C VAL A 208 -13.67 9.59 7.65
N PRO A 209 -14.79 8.95 7.27
CA PRO A 209 -15.61 8.24 8.24
C PRO A 209 -14.78 7.17 8.96
N GLU A 210 -14.68 7.25 10.28
CA GLU A 210 -14.26 6.12 11.11
C GLU A 210 -15.33 5.03 10.93
N GLU A 211 -14.97 3.90 10.33
CA GLU A 211 -15.94 2.81 10.16
C GLU A 211 -16.17 2.08 11.48
N GLN A 212 -17.46 1.82 11.75
CA GLN A 212 -18.04 1.01 12.84
C GLN A 212 -17.78 -0.49 12.65
#